data_AF-A0A2W5SZ77-F1
#
_entry.id   AF-A0A2W5SZ77-F1
#
_cell.length_a   1.000
_cell.length_b   1.000
_cell.length_c   1.000
_cell.angle_alpha   90.00
_cell.angle_beta   90.00
_cell.angle_gamma   90.00
#
_symmetry.space_group_name_H-M   'P 1'
#
loop_
_entity.id
_entity.type
_entity.pdbx_description
1 polymer ?
#
loop_
_entity_poly.entity_id
_entity_poly.type
_entity_poly.pdbx_seq_one_letter_code
_entity_poly.pdbx_strand_id
1 'polypeptide(L)'
;MNVLSFEMQRAAEWRLKKAERFPSDVRNVDAAELLRKLASMSASPEREKAYSEAVEEYLGSEDAVSEALREIGFHSRPASADDVLETVTERIRSIDQDEARRKYMEAAGLTEDDL
;
A
#
# COMPACT_ATOMS: atom_id res chain seq x y z
N MET A 1 3.72 -15.36 -10.68
CA MET A 1 3.62 -13.93 -10.33
C MET A 1 2.40 -13.79 -9.44
N ASN A 2 2.57 -13.37 -8.19
CA ASN A 2 1.45 -13.17 -7.25
C ASN A 2 0.85 -11.76 -7.45
N VAL A 3 -0.34 -11.49 -6.91
CA VAL A 3 -1.05 -10.21 -7.09
C VAL A 3 -0.21 -9.03 -6.62
N LEU A 4 0.47 -9.16 -5.48
CA LEU A 4 1.28 -8.05 -4.95
C LEU A 4 2.48 -7.73 -5.85
N SER A 5 3.20 -8.73 -6.37
CA SER A 5 4.32 -8.51 -7.28
C SER A 5 3.89 -7.79 -8.56
N PHE A 6 2.68 -8.07 -9.05
CA PHE A 6 2.08 -7.34 -10.17
C PHE A 6 1.80 -5.87 -9.82
N GLU A 7 1.20 -5.60 -8.66
CA GLU A 7 0.92 -4.24 -8.20
C GLU A 7 2.20 -3.42 -7.95
N MET A 8 3.25 -4.04 -7.38
CA MET A 8 4.56 -3.41 -7.25
C MET A 8 5.18 -3.04 -8.60
N GLN A 9 5.05 -3.91 -9.62
CA GLN A 9 5.52 -3.60 -10.98
C GLN A 9 4.76 -2.42 -11.59
N ARG A 10 3.43 -2.39 -11.45
CA ARG A 10 2.61 -1.25 -11.90
C ARG A 10 2.98 0.05 -11.19
N ALA A 11 3.23 0.00 -9.89
CA ALA A 11 3.69 1.15 -9.12
C ALA A 11 5.08 1.62 -9.61
N ALA A 12 6.00 0.71 -9.92
CA ALA A 12 7.31 1.04 -10.47
C ALA A 12 7.19 1.72 -11.85
N GLU A 13 6.33 1.21 -12.74
CA GLU A 13 6.06 1.83 -14.04
C GLU A 13 5.47 3.24 -13.90
N TRP A 14 4.55 3.42 -12.96
CA TRP A 14 4.00 4.73 -12.64
C TRP A 14 5.08 5.69 -12.18
N ARG A 15 6.03 5.24 -11.34
CA ARG A 15 7.16 6.06 -10.89
C ARG A 15 8.10 6.45 -12.03
N LEU A 16 8.35 5.57 -13.01
CA LEU A 16 9.13 5.94 -14.19
C LEU A 16 8.44 7.01 -15.03
N LYS A 17 7.12 6.90 -15.25
CA LYS A 17 6.33 7.96 -15.91
C LYS A 17 6.39 9.29 -15.14
N LYS A 18 6.49 9.24 -13.80
CA LYS A 18 6.72 10.44 -12.98
C LYS A 18 8.14 10.98 -13.13
N ALA A 19 9.15 10.13 -13.22
CA ALA A 19 10.53 10.56 -13.49
C ALA A 19 10.64 11.27 -14.84
N GLU A 20 9.96 10.77 -15.89
CA GLU A 20 9.90 11.45 -17.20
C GLU A 20 9.28 12.85 -17.09
N ARG A 21 8.21 13.00 -16.30
CA ARG A 21 7.53 14.28 -16.09
C ARG A 21 8.28 15.23 -15.15
N PHE A 22 9.03 14.69 -14.20
CA PHE A 22 9.74 15.43 -13.15
C PHE A 22 11.20 14.95 -13.06
N PRO A 23 12.03 15.22 -14.09
CA PRO A 23 13.37 14.63 -14.21
C PRO A 23 14.36 15.07 -13.13
N SER A 24 14.10 16.18 -12.44
CA SER A 24 14.91 16.65 -11.32
C SER A 24 14.62 15.91 -10.00
N ASP A 25 13.49 15.21 -9.89
CA ASP A 25 13.13 14.44 -8.70
C ASP A 25 13.62 12.99 -8.83
N VAL A 26 14.88 12.79 -8.45
CA VAL A 26 15.58 11.50 -8.51
C VAL A 26 14.89 10.39 -7.71
N ARG A 27 14.07 10.74 -6.70
CA ARG A 27 13.35 9.77 -5.87
C ARG A 27 12.40 8.89 -6.67
N ASN A 28 11.90 9.37 -7.81
CA ASN A 28 11.05 8.57 -8.68
C ASN A 28 11.80 7.39 -9.30
N VAL A 29 13.05 7.60 -9.73
CA VAL A 29 13.88 6.52 -10.29
C VAL A 29 14.26 5.53 -9.20
N ASP A 30 14.81 6.03 -8.09
CA ASP A 30 15.22 5.20 -6.95
C ASP A 30 14.10 4.29 -6.44
N ALA A 31 12.89 4.84 -6.36
CA ALA A 31 11.75 4.08 -5.89
C ALA A 31 11.21 3.09 -6.91
N ALA A 32 11.28 3.39 -8.21
CA ALA A 32 10.94 2.42 -9.25
C ALA A 32 11.89 1.21 -9.20
N GLU A 33 13.18 1.45 -8.97
CA GLU A 33 14.17 0.39 -8.78
C GLU A 33 13.90 -0.43 -7.51
N LEU A 34 13.59 0.24 -6.39
CA LEU A 34 13.23 -0.43 -5.14
C LEU A 34 11.99 -1.32 -5.32
N LEU A 35 10.91 -0.79 -5.92
CA LEU A 35 9.68 -1.54 -6.17
C LEU A 35 9.92 -2.76 -7.07
N ARG A 36 10.74 -2.63 -8.13
CA ARG A 36 11.12 -3.76 -9.00
C ARG A 36 11.92 -4.81 -8.25
N LYS A 37 12.86 -4.38 -7.41
CA LYS A 37 13.65 -5.28 -6.55
C LYS A 37 12.72 -6.07 -5.63
N LEU A 38 11.81 -5.38 -4.92
CA LEU A 38 10.86 -6.00 -4.01
C LEU A 38 9.91 -6.96 -4.73
N ALA A 39 9.42 -6.60 -5.92
CA ALA A 39 8.56 -7.44 -6.74
C ALA A 39 9.22 -8.75 -7.20
N SER A 40 10.56 -8.80 -7.20
CA SER A 40 11.33 -10.00 -7.53
C SER A 40 11.58 -10.92 -6.32
N MET A 41 11.29 -10.45 -5.11
CA MET A 41 11.46 -11.22 -3.89
C MET A 41 10.23 -12.08 -3.62
N SER A 42 10.46 -13.24 -3.02
CA SER A 42 9.37 -14.08 -2.50
C SER A 42 8.97 -13.60 -1.12
N ALA A 43 7.67 -13.63 -0.85
CA ALA A 43 7.12 -13.46 0.48
C ALA A 43 6.89 -14.80 1.17
N SER A 44 6.76 -14.79 2.49
CA SER A 44 6.33 -15.94 3.26
C SER A 44 4.85 -16.27 2.98
N PRO A 45 4.47 -17.56 2.88
CA PRO A 45 3.08 -17.95 2.65
C PRO A 45 2.10 -17.38 3.69
N GLU A 46 2.55 -17.22 4.93
CA GLU A 46 1.76 -16.65 6.02
C GLU A 46 1.39 -15.18 5.73
N ARG A 47 2.33 -14.40 5.20
CA ARG A 47 2.09 -12.99 4.85
C ARG A 47 1.24 -12.86 3.59
N GLU A 48 1.47 -13.70 2.59
CA GLU A 48 0.63 -13.74 1.38
C GLU A 48 -0.83 -14.10 1.71
N LYS A 49 -1.03 -15.03 2.63
CA LYS A 49 -2.35 -15.42 3.11
C LYS A 49 -3.03 -14.26 3.85
N ALA A 50 -2.34 -13.62 4.80
CA ALA A 50 -2.90 -12.50 5.56
C ALA A 50 -3.30 -11.31 4.66
N TYR A 51 -2.52 -11.04 3.62
CA TYR A 51 -2.85 -10.02 2.62
C TYR A 51 -4.07 -10.42 1.78
N SER A 52 -4.12 -11.66 1.30
CA SER A 52 -5.26 -12.16 0.52
C SER A 52 -6.56 -12.09 1.32
N GLU A 53 -6.53 -12.51 2.59
CA GLU A 53 -7.68 -12.42 3.51
C GLU A 53 -8.13 -10.97 3.69
N ALA A 54 -7.20 -10.03 3.88
CA ALA A 54 -7.56 -8.61 4.01
C ALA A 54 -8.17 -8.05 2.72
N VAL A 55 -7.61 -8.35 1.54
CA VAL A 55 -8.16 -7.87 0.27
C VAL A 55 -9.56 -8.43 0.00
N GLU A 56 -9.80 -9.70 0.36
CA GLU A 56 -11.10 -10.35 0.20
C GLU A 56 -12.16 -9.83 1.19
N GLU A 57 -11.75 -9.54 2.42
CA GLU A 57 -12.63 -9.02 3.47
C GLU A 57 -13.09 -7.58 3.20
N TYR A 58 -12.19 -6.75 2.63
CA TYR A 58 -12.41 -5.31 2.52
C TYR A 58 -12.59 -4.83 1.07
N LEU A 59 -13.84 -4.51 0.73
CA LEU A 59 -14.19 -3.83 -0.52
C LEU A 59 -13.49 -2.47 -0.62
N GLY A 60 -12.88 -2.17 -1.77
CA GLY A 60 -12.18 -0.90 -1.99
C GLY A 60 -10.73 -0.86 -1.49
N SER A 61 -10.17 -2.00 -1.06
CA SER A 61 -8.77 -2.13 -0.68
C SER A 61 -7.77 -1.77 -1.79
N GLU A 62 -8.19 -1.74 -3.06
CA GLU A 62 -7.35 -1.37 -4.20
C GLU A 62 -6.69 0.00 -4.06
N ASP A 63 -7.44 1.00 -3.59
CA ASP A 63 -6.91 2.35 -3.40
C ASP A 63 -5.89 2.37 -2.27
N ALA A 64 -6.17 1.66 -1.17
CA ALA A 64 -5.27 1.50 -0.03
C ALA A 64 -3.93 0.87 -0.44
N VAL A 65 -4.00 -0.20 -1.23
CA VAL A 65 -2.82 -0.89 -1.78
C VAL A 65 -2.03 0.07 -2.67
N SER A 66 -2.72 0.76 -3.58
CA SER A 66 -2.07 1.68 -4.52
C SER A 66 -1.38 2.84 -3.79
N GLU A 67 -2.01 3.41 -2.77
CA GLU A 67 -1.43 4.48 -1.96
C GLU A 67 -0.22 3.99 -1.16
N ALA A 68 -0.33 2.86 -0.46
CA ALA A 68 0.79 2.29 0.30
C ALA A 68 2.01 2.03 -0.60
N LEU A 69 1.80 1.45 -1.80
CA LEU A 69 2.89 1.24 -2.76
C LEU A 69 3.48 2.55 -3.30
N ARG A 70 2.66 3.61 -3.42
CA ARG A 70 3.12 4.96 -3.79
C ARG A 70 3.81 5.71 -2.64
N GLU A 71 3.94 5.16 -1.45
CA GLU A 71 4.78 5.74 -0.39
C GLU A 71 6.19 5.14 -0.38
N ILE A 72 6.36 3.97 -1.00
CA ILE A 72 7.65 3.29 -1.10
C ILE A 72 8.67 4.16 -1.85
N GLY A 73 9.86 4.27 -1.26
CA GLY A 73 10.97 5.10 -1.71
C GLY A 73 10.85 6.59 -1.36
N PHE A 74 9.73 7.04 -0.76
CA PHE A 74 9.51 8.44 -0.35
C PHE A 74 9.38 8.55 1.17
N HIS A 75 8.48 7.77 1.76
CA HIS A 75 8.21 7.77 3.20
C HIS A 75 8.56 6.43 3.86
N SER A 76 8.55 5.34 3.08
CA SER A 76 8.96 4.01 3.51
C SER A 76 10.06 3.43 2.60
N ARG A 77 10.91 2.57 3.16
CA ARG A 77 11.95 1.84 2.43
C ARG A 77 12.02 0.38 2.91
N PRO A 78 10.99 -0.43 2.61
CA PRO A 78 10.96 -1.84 2.99
C PRO A 78 12.16 -2.59 2.40
N ALA A 79 12.66 -3.57 3.15
CA ALA A 79 13.81 -4.37 2.77
C ALA A 79 13.41 -5.72 2.14
N SER A 80 12.18 -6.17 2.40
CA SER A 80 11.66 -7.46 1.94
C SER A 80 10.22 -7.35 1.38
N ALA A 81 9.77 -8.39 0.67
CA ALA A 81 8.37 -8.49 0.25
C ALA A 81 7.41 -8.66 1.46
N ASP A 82 7.88 -9.28 2.54
CA ASP A 82 7.12 -9.44 3.78
C ASP A 82 6.84 -8.10 4.45
N ASP A 83 7.84 -7.19 4.48
CA ASP A 83 7.67 -5.83 5.02
C ASP A 83 6.60 -5.07 4.23
N VAL A 84 6.56 -5.27 2.91
CA VAL A 84 5.55 -4.65 2.04
C VAL A 84 4.17 -5.22 2.35
N LEU A 85 4.04 -6.55 2.43
CA LEU A 85 2.77 -7.20 2.76
C LEU A 85 2.24 -6.76 4.11
N GLU A 86 3.10 -6.67 5.12
CA GLU A 86 2.74 -6.19 6.45
C GLU A 86 2.21 -4.76 6.38
N THR A 87 2.96 -3.84 5.80
CA THR A 87 2.57 -2.43 5.67
C THR A 87 1.24 -2.26 4.93
N VAL A 88 1.09 -2.95 3.80
CA VAL A 88 -0.12 -2.86 2.97
C VAL A 88 -1.33 -3.46 3.70
N THR A 89 -1.14 -4.60 4.37
CA THR A 89 -2.22 -5.25 5.14
C THR A 89 -2.68 -4.37 6.30
N GLU A 90 -1.75 -3.74 7.02
CA GLU A 90 -2.07 -2.79 8.07
C GLU A 90 -2.83 -1.56 7.53
N ARG A 91 -2.42 -1.05 6.36
CA ARG A 91 -3.11 0.07 5.70
C ARG A 91 -4.55 -0.28 5.35
N ILE A 92 -4.79 -1.45 4.76
CA ILE A 92 -6.14 -1.93 4.43
C ILE A 92 -7.00 -1.99 5.70
N ARG A 93 -6.47 -2.60 6.78
CA ARG A 93 -7.20 -2.72 8.06
C ARG A 93 -7.48 -1.37 8.71
N SER A 94 -6.59 -0.39 8.58
CA SER A 94 -6.79 0.94 9.16
C SER A 94 -7.97 1.70 8.52
N ILE A 95 -8.16 1.54 7.20
CA ILE A 95 -9.25 2.20 6.48
C ILE A 95 -10.62 1.67 6.94
N ASP A 96 -10.73 0.36 7.16
CA ASP A 96 -11.95 -0.24 7.70
C ASP A 96 -12.27 0.29 9.10
N GLN A 97 -11.26 0.37 9.97
CA GLN A 97 -11.44 0.93 11.32
C GLN A 97 -11.89 2.39 11.29
N ASP A 98 -11.34 3.19 10.39
CA ASP A 98 -11.72 4.59 10.20
C ASP A 98 -13.15 4.72 9.64
N GLU A 99 -13.55 3.86 8.69
CA GLU A 99 -14.91 3.86 8.14
C GLU A 99 -15.95 3.41 9.19
N ALA A 100 -15.65 2.33 9.93
CA ALA A 100 -16.49 1.85 11.01
C ALA A 100 -16.64 2.90 12.12
N ARG A 101 -15.54 3.57 12.48
CA ARG A 101 -15.54 4.69 13.44
C ARG A 101 -16.40 5.85 12.96
N ARG A 102 -16.26 6.27 11.70
CA ARG A 102 -17.09 7.34 11.11
C ARG A 102 -18.58 7.01 11.18
N LYS A 103 -18.97 5.80 10.77
CA LYS A 103 -20.37 5.34 10.85
C LYS A 103 -20.89 5.33 12.29
N TYR A 104 -20.07 4.93 13.27
CA TYR A 104 -20.44 4.97 14.68
C TYR A 104 -20.65 6.41 15.17
N MET A 105 -19.74 7.33 14.84
CA MET A 105 -19.83 8.73 15.23
C MET A 105 -21.06 9.41 14.62
N GLU A 106 -21.35 9.16 13.34
CA GLU A 106 -22.56 9.61 12.66
C GLU A 106 -23.83 9.08 13.35
N ALA A 107 -23.87 7.77 13.67
CA ALA A 107 -25.01 7.17 14.34
C ALA A 107 -25.20 7.68 15.79
N ALA A 108 -24.10 8.01 16.47
CA ALA A 108 -24.10 8.55 17.83
C ALA A 108 -24.32 10.07 17.88
N GLY A 109 -24.29 10.77 16.74
CA GLY A 109 -24.35 12.23 16.67
C GLY A 109 -23.11 12.92 17.26
N LEU A 110 -21.96 12.23 17.27
CA LEU A 110 -20.68 12.73 17.78
C LEU A 110 -19.83 13.29 16.63
N THR A 111 -19.05 14.31 16.94
CA THR A 111 -18.04 14.90 16.05
C THR A 111 -16.63 14.57 16.53
N GLU A 112 -15.62 14.76 15.69
CA GLU A 112 -14.21 14.49 16.07
C GLU A 112 -13.73 15.35 17.25
N ASP A 113 -14.40 16.48 17.51
CA ASP A 113 -14.11 17.39 18.62
C ASP A 113 -14.68 16.91 19.98
N ASP A 114 -15.51 15.86 20.00
CA ASP A 114 -16.20 15.36 21.21
C ASP A 114 -15.40 14.28 22.00
N LEU A 115 -14.13 14.04 21.65
CA LEU A 115 -13.24 13.03 22.24
C LEU A 115 -12.02 13.64 22.93
#